data_AF-A0AAN6TYX7-F1
#
_entry.id   AF-A0AAN6TYX7-F1
#
_cell.length_a   1.000
_cell.length_b   1.000
_cell.length_c   1.000
_cell.angle_alpha   90.00
_cell.angle_beta   90.00
_cell.angle_gamma   90.00
#
_symmetry.space_group_name_H-M   'P 1'
#
loop_
_entity.id
_entity.type
_entity.pdbx_description
1 polymer ?
#
loop_
_entity_poly.entity_id
_entity_poly.type
_entity_poly.pdbx_seq_one_letter_code
_entity_poly.pdbx_strand_id
1 'polypeptide(L)'
;MASSVVSQRDNGTRATPAPPTPASSPPIACNNFPDLRARVYSDILHMGVHGAAFVRAHHIASNENIVGNQYYNATVALSAGIRLLQAEVHVSADNTLVLRDSDSSFMDGGPLENWLAHIKC
;
A
#
# COMPACT_ATOMS: atom_id res chain seq x y z
N MET A 1 -9.04 -32.37 78.46
CA MET A 1 -7.81 -32.78 77.75
C MET A 1 -7.37 -31.61 76.90
N ALA A 2 -6.18 -31.09 77.17
CA ALA A 2 -5.64 -29.90 76.51
C ALA A 2 -5.28 -30.21 75.06
N SER A 3 -5.67 -29.36 74.12
CA SER A 3 -5.18 -29.41 72.75
C SER A 3 -4.39 -28.12 72.48
N SER A 4 -3.08 -28.29 72.34
CA SER A 4 -2.11 -27.22 72.10
C SER A 4 -2.39 -26.46 70.80
N VAL A 5 -2.29 -25.14 70.85
CA VAL A 5 -2.28 -24.28 69.66
C VAL A 5 -0.84 -24.22 69.14
N VAL A 6 -0.56 -24.85 67.99
CA VAL A 6 0.69 -24.65 67.26
C VAL A 6 0.54 -23.37 66.43
N SER A 7 1.35 -22.36 66.74
CA SER A 7 1.47 -21.15 65.91
C SER A 7 2.43 -21.44 64.76
N GLN A 8 1.89 -21.74 63.57
CA GLN A 8 2.68 -21.70 62.33
C GLN A 8 2.70 -20.25 61.84
N ARG A 9 3.90 -19.67 61.75
CA ARG A 9 4.10 -18.38 61.09
C ARG A 9 4.09 -18.61 59.58
N ASP A 10 3.02 -18.20 58.92
CA ASP A 10 3.00 -18.08 57.47
C ASP A 10 3.87 -16.88 57.07
N ASN A 11 5.11 -17.15 56.68
CA ASN A 11 5.96 -16.18 55.98
C ASN A 11 5.60 -16.16 54.49
N GLY A 12 4.34 -15.81 54.19
CA GLY A 12 3.80 -15.75 52.84
C GLY A 12 3.81 -14.31 52.32
N THR A 13 4.89 -13.88 51.67
CA THR A 13 4.88 -12.66 50.85
C THR A 13 3.89 -12.86 49.71
N ARG A 14 2.73 -12.19 49.79
CA ARG A 14 1.73 -12.14 48.72
C ARG A 14 2.34 -11.42 47.52
N ALA A 15 2.77 -12.16 46.50
CA ALA A 15 3.20 -11.60 45.24
C ALA A 15 2.00 -10.93 44.54
N THR A 16 2.11 -9.62 44.31
CA THR A 16 1.13 -8.85 43.54
C THR A 16 1.17 -9.30 42.07
N PRO A 17 0.03 -9.60 41.42
CA PRO A 17 0.03 -9.94 40.00
C PRO A 17 0.53 -8.73 39.19
N ALA A 18 1.48 -8.97 38.28
CA ALA A 18 1.93 -7.93 37.36
C ALA A 18 0.76 -7.50 36.44
N PRO A 19 0.63 -6.20 36.10
CA PRO A 19 -0.37 -5.73 35.15
C PRO A 19 -0.21 -6.45 33.80
N PRO A 20 -1.30 -6.79 33.08
CA PRO A 20 -1.20 -7.33 31.75
C PRO A 20 -0.49 -6.30 30.85
N THR A 21 0.57 -6.73 30.17
CA THR A 21 1.23 -5.95 29.14
C THR A 21 0.18 -5.58 28.08
N PRO A 22 0.04 -4.30 27.70
CA PRO A 22 -0.87 -3.93 26.63
C PRO A 22 -0.44 -4.66 25.37
N ALA A 23 -1.33 -5.50 24.82
CA ALA A 23 -1.10 -6.15 23.55
C ALA A 23 -0.94 -5.05 22.50
N SER A 24 0.27 -4.93 21.94
CA SER A 24 0.50 -4.12 20.77
C SER A 24 -0.48 -4.60 19.70
N SER A 25 -1.37 -3.72 19.25
CA SER A 25 -2.08 -3.93 17.99
C SER A 25 -1.03 -4.29 16.94
N PRO A 26 -1.25 -5.32 16.09
CA PRO A 26 -0.32 -5.58 15.01
C PRO A 26 -0.15 -4.29 14.20
N PRO A 27 1.07 -3.89 13.84
CA PRO A 27 1.27 -2.71 13.03
C PRO A 27 0.42 -2.87 11.77
N ILE A 28 -0.40 -1.85 11.46
CA ILE A 28 -1.14 -1.81 10.21
C ILE A 28 -0.12 -2.05 9.11
N ALA A 29 -0.25 -3.17 8.39
CA ALA A 29 0.69 -3.49 7.34
C ALA A 29 0.56 -2.42 6.25
N CYS A 30 1.64 -1.70 5.94
CA CYS A 30 1.64 -0.62 4.94
C CYS A 30 1.16 -1.08 3.56
N ASN A 31 1.25 -2.38 3.28
CA ASN A 31 0.83 -3.01 2.04
C ASN A 31 -0.39 -3.94 2.19
N ASN A 32 -1.05 -3.97 3.35
CA ASN A 32 -2.12 -4.91 3.73
C ASN A 32 -1.68 -6.40 3.86
N PHE A 33 -0.36 -6.66 3.86
CA PHE A 33 0.21 -8.02 3.91
C PHE A 33 1.35 -8.10 4.95
N PRO A 34 1.03 -8.24 6.25
CA PRO A 34 2.03 -8.25 7.32
C PRO A 34 3.06 -9.39 7.18
N ASP A 35 2.65 -10.52 6.62
CA ASP A 35 3.49 -11.72 6.43
C ASP A 35 4.59 -11.51 5.37
N LEU A 36 4.48 -10.48 4.55
CA LEU A 36 5.48 -10.15 3.52
C LEU A 36 6.54 -9.17 4.04
N ARG A 37 6.37 -8.60 5.24
CA ARG A 37 7.24 -7.55 5.79
C ARG A 37 8.71 -7.97 5.90
N ALA A 38 8.97 -9.22 6.26
CA ALA A 38 10.32 -9.76 6.45
C ALA A 38 10.89 -10.44 5.20
N ARG A 39 10.13 -10.52 4.11
CA ARG A 39 10.59 -11.15 2.87
C ARG A 39 11.40 -10.16 2.05
N VAL A 40 12.38 -10.67 1.32
CA VAL A 40 13.11 -9.89 0.31
C VAL A 40 12.14 -9.56 -0.82
N TYR A 41 12.20 -8.34 -1.35
CA TYR A 41 11.30 -7.88 -2.42
C TYR A 41 11.32 -8.81 -3.66
N SER A 42 12.47 -9.40 -3.97
CA SER A 42 12.62 -10.38 -5.07
C SER A 42 11.87 -11.69 -4.86
N ASP A 43 11.52 -12.02 -3.62
CA ASP A 43 10.90 -13.28 -3.23
C ASP A 43 9.39 -13.14 -3.03
N ILE A 44 8.82 -12.02 -3.49
CA ILE A 44 7.40 -11.72 -3.42
C ILE A 44 6.84 -11.62 -4.84
N LEU A 45 5.77 -12.37 -5.12
CA LEU A 45 5.00 -12.17 -6.33
C LEU A 45 4.17 -10.90 -6.22
N HIS A 46 4.49 -9.89 -7.03
CA HIS A 46 3.76 -8.65 -7.11
C HIS A 46 2.92 -8.58 -8.39
N MET A 47 1.70 -8.07 -8.27
CA MET A 47 0.93 -7.65 -9.44
C MET A 47 1.36 -6.23 -9.85
N GLY A 48 1.60 -6.07 -11.15
CA GLY A 48 1.94 -4.80 -11.78
C GLY A 48 0.91 -4.37 -12.81
N VAL A 49 0.93 -3.09 -13.17
CA VAL A 49 0.05 -2.48 -14.17
C VAL A 49 0.88 -1.82 -15.26
N HIS A 50 0.65 -2.25 -16.50
CA HIS A 50 1.23 -1.67 -17.71
C HIS A 50 0.40 -0.47 -18.19
N GLY A 51 1.03 0.64 -18.53
CA GLY A 51 0.33 1.86 -18.94
C GLY A 51 -0.57 2.43 -17.85
N ALA A 52 -0.12 2.42 -16.59
CA ALA A 52 -0.88 2.84 -15.41
C ALA A 52 -1.39 4.30 -15.45
N ALA A 53 -0.76 5.14 -16.28
CA ALA A 53 -1.17 6.53 -16.49
C ALA A 53 -2.32 6.67 -17.52
N PHE A 54 -2.61 5.63 -18.29
CA PHE A 54 -3.45 5.72 -19.47
C PHE A 54 -4.86 5.15 -19.22
N VAL A 55 -5.72 5.98 -18.63
CA VAL A 55 -7.09 5.61 -18.24
C VAL A 55 -8.07 5.86 -19.39
N ARG A 56 -8.96 4.90 -19.66
CA ARG A 56 -10.04 5.02 -20.64
C ARG A 56 -11.00 6.14 -20.23
N ALA A 57 -11.18 7.12 -21.10
CA ALA A 57 -12.23 8.11 -20.94
C ALA A 57 -13.59 7.49 -21.30
N HIS A 58 -14.38 7.15 -20.28
CA HIS A 58 -15.71 6.53 -20.39
C HIS A 58 -16.81 7.46 -20.94
N HIS A 59 -16.48 8.70 -21.28
CA HIS A 59 -17.45 9.75 -21.61
C HIS A 59 -17.31 10.41 -22.97
N ILE A 60 -16.30 10.06 -23.77
CA ILE A 60 -16.17 10.64 -25.11
C ILE A 60 -16.45 9.54 -26.13
N ALA A 61 -17.46 9.75 -26.97
CA ALA A 61 -17.81 8.92 -28.11
C ALA A 61 -16.74 8.96 -29.24
N SER A 62 -15.54 9.49 -28.94
CA SER A 62 -14.38 9.46 -29.81
C SER A 62 -13.61 8.15 -29.60
N ASN A 63 -12.95 7.77 -30.68
CA ASN A 63 -11.93 6.76 -30.87
C ASN A 63 -10.79 6.74 -29.81
N GLU A 64 -10.72 7.73 -28.92
CA GLU A 64 -9.80 7.82 -27.78
C GLU A 64 -10.13 6.82 -26.65
N ASN A 65 -11.38 6.33 -26.58
CA ASN A 65 -11.80 5.34 -25.59
C ASN A 65 -11.21 3.93 -25.85
N ILE A 66 -10.68 3.66 -27.04
CA ILE A 66 -10.18 2.32 -27.43
C ILE A 66 -8.72 2.11 -27.00
N VAL A 67 -7.96 3.18 -26.81
CA VAL A 67 -6.51 3.08 -26.61
C VAL A 67 -6.11 2.95 -25.14
N GLY A 68 -6.94 3.40 -24.18
CA GLY A 68 -6.69 3.34 -22.73
C GLY A 68 -6.32 1.94 -22.22
N ASN A 69 -5.18 1.80 -21.53
CA ASN A 69 -4.78 0.53 -20.91
C ASN A 69 -5.59 0.23 -19.64
N GLN A 70 -6.05 1.27 -18.92
CA GLN A 70 -6.68 1.12 -17.61
C GLN A 70 -8.12 1.61 -17.58
N TYR A 71 -8.95 0.98 -16.74
CA TYR A 71 -10.31 1.48 -16.45
C TYR A 71 -10.36 2.40 -15.22
N TYR A 72 -9.36 2.30 -14.34
CA TYR A 72 -9.29 3.06 -13.10
C TYR A 72 -7.93 3.74 -12.97
N ASN A 73 -7.89 4.85 -12.22
CA ASN A 73 -6.66 5.59 -11.97
C ASN A 73 -5.69 4.80 -11.09
N ALA A 74 -4.41 5.17 -11.16
CA ALA A 74 -3.32 4.53 -10.42
C ALA A 74 -3.58 4.40 -8.90
N THR A 75 -4.22 5.39 -8.28
CA THR A 75 -4.55 5.35 -6.84
C THR A 75 -5.50 4.21 -6.49
N VAL A 76 -6.51 3.96 -7.33
CA VAL A 76 -7.44 2.83 -7.15
C VAL A 76 -6.71 1.51 -7.32
N ALA A 77 -5.81 1.40 -8.30
CA ALA A 77 -4.98 0.22 -8.49
C ALA A 77 -4.10 -0.06 -7.26
N LEU A 78 -3.47 0.97 -6.69
CA LEU A 78 -2.68 0.86 -5.46
C LEU A 78 -3.55 0.44 -4.28
N SER A 79 -4.74 1.02 -4.11
CA SER A 79 -5.70 0.58 -3.08
C SER A 79 -6.15 -0.87 -3.26
N ALA A 80 -6.24 -1.35 -4.51
CA ALA A 80 -6.59 -2.74 -4.84
C ALA A 80 -5.44 -3.74 -4.65
N GLY A 81 -4.24 -3.29 -4.28
CA GLY A 81 -3.10 -4.16 -3.99
C GLY A 81 -2.03 -4.25 -5.08
N ILE A 82 -2.14 -3.48 -6.17
CA ILE A 82 -1.06 -3.34 -7.16
C ILE A 82 0.15 -2.68 -6.50
N ARG A 83 1.36 -3.17 -6.80
CA ARG A 83 2.62 -2.66 -6.21
C ARG A 83 3.67 -2.27 -7.23
N LEU A 84 3.37 -2.40 -8.52
CA LEU A 84 4.20 -1.91 -9.60
C LEU A 84 3.34 -1.14 -10.60
N LEU A 85 3.68 0.12 -10.84
CA LEU A 85 3.05 0.95 -11.87
C LEU A 85 4.10 1.21 -12.94
N GLN A 86 3.76 0.94 -14.20
CA GLN A 86 4.57 1.31 -15.36
C GLN A 86 3.84 2.38 -16.17
N ALA A 87 4.58 3.39 -16.60
CA ALA A 87 4.11 4.40 -17.54
C ALA A 87 5.26 4.83 -18.46
N GLU A 88 4.90 5.46 -19.58
CA GLU A 88 5.86 5.98 -20.56
C GLU A 88 5.92 7.50 -20.47
N VAL A 89 7.13 8.05 -20.58
CA VAL A 89 7.41 9.48 -20.38
C VAL A 89 8.16 10.03 -21.58
N HIS A 90 7.72 11.18 -22.06
CA HIS A 90 8.35 11.95 -23.13
C HIS A 90 8.74 13.34 -22.62
N VAL A 91 9.77 13.93 -23.23
CA VAL A 91 10.10 15.35 -23.06
C VAL A 91 9.30 16.15 -24.08
N SER A 92 8.51 17.10 -23.62
CA SER A 92 7.71 18.01 -24.45
C SER A 92 8.53 19.18 -25.00
N ALA A 93 7.93 19.98 -25.89
CA ALA A 93 8.57 21.16 -26.49
C ALA A 93 8.92 22.26 -25.48
N ASP A 94 8.21 22.33 -24.35
CA ASP A 94 8.51 23.25 -23.24
C ASP A 94 9.46 22.64 -22.19
N ASN A 95 10.12 21.52 -22.53
CA ASN A 95 11.10 20.84 -21.70
C ASN A 95 10.53 20.29 -20.38
N THR A 96 9.24 19.93 -20.38
CA THR A 96 8.57 19.25 -19.27
C THR A 96 8.45 17.74 -19.55
N LEU A 97 8.32 16.94 -18.48
CA LEU A 97 8.10 15.50 -18.60
C LEU A 97 6.60 15.24 -18.64
N VAL A 98 6.14 14.62 -19.71
CA VAL A 98 4.72 14.30 -19.96
C VAL A 98 4.52 12.81 -20.17
N LEU A 99 3.40 12.29 -19.68
CA LEU A 99 3.02 10.89 -19.82
C LEU A 99 2.35 10.69 -21.17
N ARG A 100 3.02 9.97 -22.07
CA ARG A 100 2.56 9.71 -23.43
C ARG A 100 3.09 8.36 -23.91
N ASP A 101 2.29 7.65 -24.69
CA ASP A 101 2.71 6.44 -25.41
C ASP A 101 3.43 6.81 -26.72
N SER A 102 4.47 6.04 -27.04
CA SER A 102 5.51 6.31 -28.05
C SER A 102 5.06 6.87 -29.41
N ASP A 103 3.84 6.61 -29.86
CA ASP A 103 3.34 7.03 -31.18
C ASP A 103 1.94 7.68 -31.19
N SER A 104 1.35 8.00 -30.03
CA SER A 104 -0.05 8.44 -29.99
C SER A 104 -0.25 9.85 -29.39
N SER A 105 -0.90 10.71 -30.16
CA SER A 105 -1.47 11.99 -29.66
C SER A 105 -2.70 11.79 -28.78
N PHE A 106 -3.20 10.55 -28.69
CA PHE A 106 -4.49 10.20 -28.07
C PHE A 106 -4.35 9.69 -26.64
N MET A 107 -3.14 9.32 -26.21
CA MET A 107 -2.86 8.81 -24.86
C MET A 107 -2.02 9.81 -24.09
N ASP A 108 -2.66 10.88 -23.62
CA ASP A 108 -2.02 11.90 -22.80
C ASP A 108 -2.43 11.72 -21.33
N GLY A 109 -1.48 11.28 -20.51
CA GLY A 109 -1.63 11.18 -19.05
C GLY A 109 -1.33 12.49 -18.31
N GLY A 110 -1.00 13.55 -19.04
CA GLY A 110 -0.62 14.86 -18.52
C GLY A 110 0.83 14.93 -18.01
N PRO A 111 1.19 16.01 -17.30
CA PRO A 111 2.52 16.16 -16.71
C PRO A 111 2.84 15.04 -15.71
N LEU A 112 4.06 14.49 -15.79
CA LEU A 112 4.54 13.44 -14.89
C LEU A 112 4.44 13.87 -13.42
N GLU A 113 4.79 15.12 -13.11
CA GLU A 113 4.73 15.66 -11.75
C GLU A 113 3.31 15.59 -11.17
N ASN A 114 2.30 15.97 -11.96
CA ASN A 114 0.90 15.95 -11.52
C ASN A 114 0.44 14.52 -11.24
N TRP A 115 0.81 13.56 -12.10
CA TRP A 115 0.46 12.17 -11.90
C TRP A 115 1.15 11.56 -10.68
N LEU A 116 2.43 11.86 -10.46
CA LEU A 116 3.17 11.43 -9.27
C LEU A 116 2.62 12.07 -7.98
N ALA A 117 2.09 13.29 -8.04
CA ALA A 117 1.47 13.95 -6.89
C ALA A 117 0.26 13.17 -6.34
N HIS A 118 -0.44 12.41 -7.18
CA HIS A 118 -1.52 11.51 -6.74
C HIS A 118 -1.02 10.20 -6.12
N ILE A 119 0.22 9.80 -6.39
CA ILE A 119 0.82 8.54 -5.91
C ILE A 119 1.64 8.76 -4.64
N LYS A 120 2.23 9.94 -4.49
CA LYS A 120 3.06 10.31 -3.35
C LYS A 120 2.25 10.21 -2.06
N CYS A 121 2.80 9.48 -1.09
CA CYS A 121 2.31 9.41 0.29
C CYS A 121 2.63 10.69 1.07
#